data_AF-A0A7W5P8X0-F1
#
_entry.id   AF-A0A7W5P8X0-F1
#
_cell.length_a   1.000
_cell.length_b   1.000
_cell.length_c   1.000
_cell.angle_alpha   90.00
_cell.angle_beta   90.00
_cell.angle_gamma   90.00
#
_symmetry.space_group_name_H-M   'P 1'
#
loop_
_entity.id
_entity.type
_entity.pdbx_description
1 polymer ?
#
loop_
_entity_poly.entity_id
_entity_poly.type
_entity_poly.pdbx_seq_one_letter_code
_entity_poly.pdbx_strand_id
1 'polypeptide(L)'
;MTTTARPRPAEALRAAWSRVRASLPVATPPSYVEPLDDPAVAWQRRLDRVRAALEQARVDLVEQGWTQRAWFSVSSDGGAGTTRLASVAESFDLVRPTSSVSGACLVGALLRRAEDPDRATTHADVWGAVDELYEALHERMGHTFLPPGRVDSHARRHAKLGVLTAWNDDRRTRREDVLDVLDRAVSRTLVGACR
;
A
#
# COMPACT_ATOMS: atom_id res chain seq x y z
N MET A 1 41.59 62.43 -12.11
CA MET A 1 40.81 61.36 -12.76
C MET A 1 39.68 60.94 -11.83
N THR A 2 38.43 61.15 -12.24
CA THR A 2 37.24 60.30 -12.02
C THR A 2 36.04 61.04 -12.60
N THR A 3 35.61 60.61 -13.79
CA THR A 3 34.45 61.19 -14.50
C THR A 3 33.20 60.46 -14.01
N THR A 4 32.37 61.16 -13.23
CA THR A 4 31.10 60.62 -12.74
C THR A 4 30.08 60.59 -13.88
N ALA A 5 29.94 59.45 -14.54
CA ALA A 5 28.95 59.25 -15.60
C ALA A 5 27.53 59.34 -15.01
N ARG A 6 26.71 60.26 -15.52
CA ARG A 6 25.28 60.34 -15.18
C ARG A 6 24.58 59.08 -15.68
N PRO A 7 23.84 58.35 -14.82
CA PRO A 7 23.12 57.15 -15.25
C PRO A 7 22.04 57.52 -16.26
N ARG A 8 21.86 56.68 -17.28
CA ARG A 8 20.85 56.91 -18.32
C ARG A 8 19.46 56.84 -17.66
N PRO A 9 18.49 57.67 -18.08
CA PRO A 9 17.18 57.78 -17.44
C PRO A 9 16.44 56.43 -17.32
N ALA A 10 16.66 55.50 -18.26
CA ALA A 10 16.11 54.15 -18.23
C ALA A 10 16.68 53.25 -17.11
N GLU A 11 17.92 53.50 -16.67
CA GLU A 11 18.57 52.76 -15.57
C GLU A 11 18.10 53.29 -14.22
N ALA A 12 17.95 54.62 -14.11
CA ALA A 12 17.37 55.25 -12.92
C ALA A 12 15.92 54.79 -12.68
N LEU A 13 15.13 54.65 -13.75
CA LEU A 13 13.74 54.21 -13.66
C LEU A 13 13.64 52.72 -13.29
N ARG A 14 14.53 51.87 -13.81
CA ARG A 14 14.64 50.46 -13.40
C ARG A 14 15.06 50.32 -11.94
N ALA A 15 16.01 51.13 -11.48
CA ALA A 15 16.47 51.13 -10.09
C ALA A 15 15.42 51.70 -9.12
N ALA A 16 14.54 52.60 -9.57
CA ALA A 16 13.39 53.06 -8.80
C ALA A 16 12.32 51.97 -8.71
N TRP A 17 11.99 51.32 -9.83
CA TRP A 17 11.01 50.24 -9.89
C TRP A 17 11.43 49.00 -9.07
N SER A 18 12.71 48.63 -9.07
CA SER A 18 13.21 47.51 -8.26
C SER A 18 13.08 47.79 -6.76
N ARG A 19 13.35 49.03 -6.33
CA ARG A 19 13.18 49.45 -4.93
C ARG A 19 11.72 49.46 -4.50
N VAL A 20 10.83 49.96 -5.35
CA VAL A 20 9.38 49.92 -5.11
C VAL A 20 8.92 48.47 -4.97
N ARG A 21 9.32 47.59 -5.89
CA ARG A 21 8.96 46.16 -5.86
C ARG A 21 9.51 45.44 -4.62
N ALA A 22 10.71 45.79 -4.17
CA ALA A 22 11.31 45.23 -2.95
C ALA A 22 10.65 45.77 -1.66
N SER A 23 10.04 46.95 -1.71
CA SER A 23 9.32 47.55 -0.58
C SER A 23 7.84 47.14 -0.49
N LEU A 24 7.30 46.49 -1.52
CA LEU A 24 5.94 45.97 -1.46
C LEU A 24 5.91 44.78 -0.50
N PRO A 25 5.02 44.78 0.50
CA PRO A 25 4.86 43.64 1.40
C PRO A 25 4.47 42.43 0.56
N VAL A 26 5.34 41.41 0.54
CA VAL A 26 4.99 40.11 0.01
C VAL A 26 3.93 39.57 0.94
N ALA A 27 2.67 39.59 0.49
CA ALA A 27 1.58 38.96 1.22
C ALA A 27 2.01 37.53 1.54
N THR A 28 2.01 37.18 2.82
CA THR A 28 2.24 35.80 3.24
C THR A 28 1.23 34.95 2.46
N PRO A 29 1.66 33.93 1.71
CA PRO A 29 0.72 33.08 1.01
C PRO A 29 -0.30 32.61 2.06
N PRO A 30 -1.61 32.66 1.76
CA PRO A 30 -2.62 32.22 2.71
C PRO A 30 -2.23 30.81 3.14
N SER A 31 -2.13 30.57 4.45
CA SER A 31 -1.91 29.22 4.95
C SER A 31 -3.09 28.39 4.47
N TYR A 32 -2.86 27.54 3.47
CA TYR A 32 -3.85 26.58 3.05
C TYR A 32 -4.05 25.63 4.23
N VAL A 33 -5.12 25.85 4.99
CA VAL A 33 -5.63 24.87 5.92
C VAL A 33 -6.36 23.88 5.03
N GLU A 34 -5.72 22.75 4.76
CA GLU A 34 -6.36 21.63 4.07
C GLU A 34 -7.67 21.33 4.81
N PRO A 35 -8.84 21.39 4.14
CA PRO A 35 -10.09 21.08 4.79
C PRO A 35 -9.96 19.72 5.43
N LEU A 36 -10.19 19.63 6.74
CA LEU A 36 -10.23 18.36 7.44
C LEU A 36 -11.32 17.53 6.75
N ASP A 37 -10.92 16.52 5.98
CA ASP A 37 -11.87 15.64 5.30
C ASP A 37 -12.88 15.13 6.33
N ASP A 38 -14.16 15.10 5.95
CA ASP A 38 -15.21 14.48 6.76
C ASP A 38 -14.71 13.07 7.18
N PRO A 39 -14.68 12.76 8.50
CA PRO A 39 -14.21 11.46 8.98
C PRO A 39 -14.89 10.27 8.29
N ALA A 40 -16.17 10.41 7.90
CA ALA A 40 -16.89 9.38 7.16
C ALA A 40 -16.34 9.18 5.74
N VAL A 41 -16.01 10.28 5.05
CA VAL A 41 -15.39 10.23 3.71
C VAL A 41 -13.97 9.67 3.78
N ALA A 42 -13.18 10.09 4.77
CA ALA A 42 -11.83 9.56 4.99
C ALA A 42 -11.85 8.05 5.29
N TRP A 43 -12.83 7.61 6.08
CA TRP A 43 -13.09 6.21 6.36
C TRP A 43 -13.45 5.41 5.11
N GLN A 44 -14.40 5.90 4.31
CA GLN A 44 -14.83 5.23 3.08
C GLN A 44 -13.68 5.10 2.09
N ARG A 45 -12.92 6.18 1.86
CA ARG A 45 -11.71 6.16 1.02
C ARG A 45 -10.69 5.14 1.51
N ARG A 46 -10.53 4.99 2.82
CA ARG A 46 -9.63 3.97 3.38
C ARG A 46 -10.14 2.55 3.09
N LEU A 47 -11.42 2.29 3.31
CA LEU A 47 -12.01 0.98 2.99
C LEU A 47 -11.88 0.66 1.49
N ASP A 48 -12.04 1.66 0.62
CA ASP A 48 -11.84 1.49 -0.83
C ASP A 48 -10.40 1.12 -1.19
N ARG A 49 -9.40 1.73 -0.54
CA ARG A 49 -7.99 1.36 -0.77
C ARG A 49 -7.65 -0.04 -0.24
N VAL A 50 -8.18 -0.40 0.93
CA VAL A 50 -8.01 -1.75 1.49
C VAL A 50 -8.66 -2.79 0.57
N ARG A 51 -9.87 -2.51 0.08
CA ARG A 51 -10.56 -3.35 -0.91
C ARG A 51 -9.73 -3.52 -2.17
N ALA A 52 -9.23 -2.42 -2.73
CA ALA A 52 -8.38 -2.47 -3.92
C ALA A 52 -7.13 -3.34 -3.69
N ALA A 53 -6.47 -3.22 -2.54
CA ALA A 53 -5.31 -4.05 -2.20
C ALA A 53 -5.68 -5.56 -2.15
N LEU A 54 -6.83 -5.91 -1.58
CA LEU A 54 -7.32 -7.30 -1.51
C LEU A 54 -7.68 -7.85 -2.89
N GLU A 55 -8.44 -7.10 -3.69
CA GLU A 55 -8.84 -7.48 -5.05
C GLU A 55 -7.62 -7.69 -5.95
N GLN A 56 -6.63 -6.82 -5.81
CA GLN A 56 -5.38 -6.91 -6.56
C GLN A 56 -4.52 -8.09 -6.12
N ALA A 57 -4.39 -8.35 -4.80
CA ALA A 57 -3.74 -9.55 -4.31
C ALA A 57 -4.41 -10.83 -4.82
N ARG A 58 -5.74 -10.84 -4.91
CA ARG A 58 -6.50 -11.95 -5.52
C ARG A 58 -6.10 -12.17 -6.98
N VAL A 59 -6.04 -11.11 -7.78
CA VAL A 59 -5.59 -11.18 -9.19
C VAL A 59 -4.18 -11.76 -9.27
N ASP A 60 -3.24 -11.30 -8.45
CA ASP A 60 -1.87 -11.83 -8.44
C ASP A 60 -1.83 -13.32 -8.10
N LEU A 61 -2.56 -13.75 -7.07
CA LEU A 61 -2.61 -15.16 -6.70
C LEU A 61 -3.25 -16.02 -7.79
N VAL A 62 -4.16 -15.46 -8.60
CA VAL A 62 -4.77 -16.14 -9.76
C VAL A 62 -3.78 -16.26 -10.91
N GLU A 63 -3.09 -15.18 -11.25
CA GLU A 63 -2.21 -15.09 -12.42
C GLU A 63 -0.82 -15.68 -12.18
N GLN A 64 -0.20 -15.33 -11.05
CA GLN A 64 1.17 -15.72 -10.71
C GLN A 64 1.22 -17.00 -9.91
N GLY A 65 0.08 -17.48 -9.39
CA GLY A 65 0.01 -18.70 -8.58
C GLY A 65 0.16 -18.44 -7.08
N TRP A 66 -0.25 -19.44 -6.30
CA TRP A 66 -0.21 -19.40 -4.85
C TRP A 66 0.86 -20.37 -4.32
N THR A 67 1.57 -19.95 -3.27
CA THR A 67 2.61 -20.76 -2.62
C THR A 67 2.39 -20.86 -1.11
N GLN A 68 2.90 -21.94 -0.54
CA GLN A 68 2.88 -22.23 0.90
C GLN A 68 4.29 -22.41 1.43
N ARG A 69 4.47 -22.16 2.73
CA ARG A 69 5.71 -22.39 3.49
C ARG A 69 6.90 -21.52 3.05
N ALA A 70 6.63 -20.53 2.21
CA ALA A 70 7.55 -19.50 1.76
C ALA A 70 6.75 -18.27 1.32
N TRP A 71 7.41 -17.11 1.25
CA TRP A 71 6.76 -15.89 0.74
C TRP A 71 6.57 -15.94 -0.76
N PHE A 72 7.56 -16.46 -1.48
CA PHE A 72 7.57 -16.56 -2.93
C PHE A 72 8.07 -17.92 -3.38
N SER A 73 7.68 -18.27 -4.59
CA SER A 73 8.28 -19.36 -5.36
C SER A 73 8.77 -18.81 -6.70
N VAL A 74 9.88 -19.34 -7.19
CA VAL A 74 10.57 -18.88 -8.39
C VAL A 74 10.84 -20.05 -9.33
N SER A 75 11.01 -19.77 -10.61
CA SER A 75 11.47 -20.74 -11.59
C SER A 75 12.86 -21.25 -11.21
N SER A 76 13.05 -22.56 -11.30
CA SER A 76 14.35 -23.20 -11.12
C SER A 76 15.08 -23.28 -12.46
N ASP A 77 16.38 -23.00 -12.46
CA ASP A 77 17.24 -23.01 -13.65
C ASP A 77 17.40 -24.41 -14.27
N GLY A 78 16.93 -25.46 -13.60
CA GLY A 78 17.11 -26.87 -13.97
C GLY A 78 16.16 -27.42 -15.04
N GLY A 79 15.26 -26.61 -15.61
CA GLY A 79 14.38 -27.01 -16.70
C GLY A 79 13.08 -26.22 -16.75
N ALA A 80 12.57 -25.99 -17.96
CA ALA A 80 11.34 -25.24 -18.21
C ALA A 80 10.17 -25.83 -17.40
N GLY A 81 9.68 -25.07 -16.42
CA GLY A 81 8.49 -25.39 -15.63
C GLY A 81 8.73 -25.99 -14.24
N THR A 82 9.99 -26.16 -13.80
CA THR A 82 10.24 -26.55 -12.40
C THR A 82 10.24 -25.32 -11.50
N THR A 83 9.43 -25.32 -10.44
CA THR A 83 9.34 -24.22 -9.47
C THR A 83 9.98 -24.64 -8.15
N ARG A 84 10.70 -23.73 -7.50
CA ARG A 84 11.23 -23.90 -6.14
C ARG A 84 10.74 -22.82 -5.20
N LEU A 85 10.72 -23.11 -3.91
CA LEU A 85 10.48 -22.09 -2.89
C LEU A 85 11.70 -21.16 -2.80
N ALA A 86 11.45 -19.87 -2.70
CA ALA A 86 12.50 -18.90 -2.40
C ALA A 86 12.96 -19.07 -0.95
N SER A 87 14.26 -18.94 -0.72
CA SER A 87 14.80 -18.86 0.64
C SER A 87 14.35 -17.56 1.33
N VAL A 88 14.52 -17.50 2.65
CA VAL A 88 14.21 -16.28 3.42
C VAL A 88 15.03 -15.09 2.93
N ALA A 89 16.32 -15.30 2.63
CA ALA A 89 17.19 -14.24 2.13
C ALA A 89 16.72 -13.72 0.76
N GLU A 90 16.45 -14.63 -0.19
CA GLU A 90 15.93 -14.25 -1.51
C GLU A 90 14.57 -13.55 -1.42
N SER A 91 13.73 -13.93 -0.45
CA SER A 91 12.40 -13.35 -0.30
C SER A 91 12.45 -11.84 -0.06
N PHE A 92 13.46 -11.32 0.66
CA PHE A 92 13.59 -9.88 0.89
C PHE A 92 13.87 -9.11 -0.40
N ASP A 93 14.67 -9.67 -1.31
CA ASP A 93 14.93 -9.07 -2.61
C ASP A 93 13.71 -9.18 -3.53
N LEU A 94 12.98 -10.30 -3.47
CA LEU A 94 11.77 -10.57 -4.24
C LEU A 94 10.54 -9.80 -3.76
N VAL A 95 10.56 -9.22 -2.56
CA VAL A 95 9.49 -8.30 -2.12
C VAL A 95 9.43 -7.10 -3.06
N ARG A 96 10.57 -6.61 -3.56
CA ARG A 96 10.57 -5.57 -4.60
C ARG A 96 10.27 -6.23 -5.94
N PRO A 97 9.38 -5.67 -6.77
CA PRO A 97 8.98 -6.30 -8.02
C PRO A 97 10.00 -6.18 -9.16
N THR A 98 11.30 -6.25 -8.85
CA THR A 98 12.40 -6.19 -9.82
C THR A 98 12.65 -7.52 -10.53
N SER A 99 12.18 -8.63 -9.95
CA SER A 99 12.38 -10.00 -10.45
C SER A 99 11.06 -10.76 -10.50
N SER A 100 10.87 -11.63 -11.49
CA SER A 100 9.64 -12.42 -11.62
C SER A 100 9.52 -13.47 -10.52
N VAL A 101 8.28 -13.75 -10.12
CA VAL A 101 7.91 -14.85 -9.21
C VAL A 101 6.92 -15.76 -9.91
N SER A 102 7.00 -17.06 -9.61
CA SER A 102 6.09 -18.11 -10.10
C SER A 102 4.98 -18.43 -9.10
N GLY A 103 4.91 -17.69 -8.00
CA GLY A 103 3.87 -17.80 -6.99
C GLY A 103 4.22 -17.00 -5.76
N ALA A 104 3.19 -16.58 -5.02
CA ALA A 104 3.32 -15.86 -3.76
C ALA A 104 2.38 -16.44 -2.71
N CYS A 105 2.73 -16.31 -1.44
CA CYS A 105 1.74 -16.49 -0.37
C CYS A 105 0.90 -15.21 -0.28
N LEU A 106 -0.23 -15.27 0.42
CA LEU A 106 -1.13 -14.13 0.58
C LEU A 106 -0.43 -12.86 1.09
N VAL A 107 0.42 -13.02 2.10
CA VAL A 107 1.19 -11.91 2.71
C VAL A 107 2.25 -11.38 1.73
N GLY A 108 2.97 -12.30 1.07
CA GLY A 108 3.99 -11.94 0.07
C GLY A 108 3.40 -11.15 -1.09
N ALA A 109 2.22 -11.53 -1.58
CA ALA A 109 1.51 -10.81 -2.63
C ALA A 109 1.17 -9.37 -2.19
N LEU A 110 0.58 -9.20 -1.01
CA LEU A 110 0.23 -7.87 -0.47
C LEU A 110 1.47 -6.98 -0.26
N LEU A 111 2.52 -7.51 0.36
CA LEU A 111 3.75 -6.76 0.61
C LEU A 111 4.42 -6.34 -0.69
N ARG A 112 4.49 -7.24 -1.67
CA ARG A 112 5.08 -6.95 -2.97
C ARG A 112 4.36 -5.82 -3.72
N ARG A 113 3.05 -5.64 -3.50
CA ARG A 113 2.31 -4.48 -4.03
C ARG A 113 2.61 -3.17 -3.30
N ALA A 114 2.80 -3.21 -1.98
CA ALA A 114 3.16 -2.01 -1.23
C ALA A 114 4.58 -1.51 -1.54
N GLU A 115 5.41 -2.38 -2.08
CA GLU A 115 6.80 -2.11 -2.45
C GLU A 115 6.98 -1.84 -3.95
N ASP A 116 5.87 -1.88 -4.71
CA ASP A 116 5.83 -1.53 -6.12
C ASP A 116 5.68 0.00 -6.28
N PRO A 117 6.72 0.71 -6.78
CA PRO A 117 6.66 2.17 -6.91
C PRO A 117 5.62 2.66 -7.93
N ASP A 118 5.18 1.79 -8.84
CA ASP A 118 4.17 2.12 -9.86
C ASP A 118 2.74 1.88 -9.35
N ARG A 119 2.58 1.44 -8.09
CA ARG A 119 1.27 1.14 -7.49
C ARG A 119 0.96 2.12 -6.37
N ALA A 120 -0.33 2.43 -6.24
CA ALA A 120 -0.84 3.31 -5.18
C ALA A 120 -1.02 2.60 -3.82
N THR A 121 -0.76 1.29 -3.73
CA THR A 121 -0.97 0.53 -2.49
C THR A 121 0.10 0.91 -1.47
N THR A 122 -0.31 1.32 -0.26
CA THR A 122 0.63 1.66 0.81
C THR A 122 0.73 0.55 1.84
N HIS A 123 1.77 0.56 2.69
CA HIS A 123 1.84 -0.35 3.85
C HIS A 123 0.65 -0.21 4.80
N ALA A 124 0.06 1.00 4.89
CA ALA A 124 -1.14 1.22 5.70
C ALA A 124 -2.36 0.48 5.13
N ASP A 125 -2.49 0.45 3.80
CA ASP A 125 -3.55 -0.31 3.12
C ASP A 125 -3.32 -1.82 3.28
N VAL A 126 -2.07 -2.29 3.19
CA VAL A 126 -1.70 -3.70 3.47
C VAL A 126 -2.06 -4.10 4.89
N TRP A 127 -1.76 -3.27 5.89
CA TRP A 127 -2.15 -3.57 7.27
C TRP A 127 -3.67 -3.58 7.47
N GLY A 128 -4.41 -2.72 6.75
CA GLY A 128 -5.87 -2.80 6.70
C GLY A 128 -6.37 -4.10 6.05
N ALA A 129 -5.71 -4.55 4.99
CA ALA A 129 -6.02 -5.82 4.34
C ALA A 129 -5.76 -7.01 5.28
N VAL A 130 -4.64 -7.00 6.02
CA VAL A 130 -4.35 -7.99 7.07
C VAL A 130 -5.43 -8.01 8.15
N ASP A 131 -5.89 -6.83 8.58
CA ASP A 131 -6.96 -6.71 9.56
C ASP A 131 -8.25 -7.39 9.06
N GLU A 132 -8.66 -7.14 7.82
CA GLU A 132 -9.88 -7.75 7.25
C GLU A 132 -9.73 -9.23 6.92
N LEU A 133 -8.58 -9.67 6.44
CA LEU A 133 -8.29 -11.08 6.18
C LEU A 133 -8.37 -11.93 7.44
N TYR A 134 -7.85 -11.41 8.54
CA TYR A 134 -7.92 -12.10 9.82
C TYR A 134 -9.37 -12.25 10.29
N GLU A 135 -10.15 -11.18 10.23
CA GLU A 135 -11.56 -11.24 10.62
C GLU A 135 -12.37 -12.14 9.67
N ALA A 136 -12.08 -12.13 8.37
CA ALA A 136 -12.68 -13.03 7.38
C ALA A 136 -12.36 -14.51 7.66
N LEU A 137 -11.12 -14.81 8.05
CA LEU A 137 -10.70 -16.15 8.45
C LEU A 137 -11.42 -16.59 9.73
N HIS A 138 -11.51 -15.72 10.73
CA HIS A 138 -12.26 -15.97 11.97
C HIS A 138 -13.75 -16.24 11.70
N GLU A 139 -14.38 -15.39 10.90
CA GLU A 139 -15.77 -15.55 10.46
C GLU A 139 -15.98 -16.90 9.77
N ARG A 140 -15.07 -17.28 8.85
CA ARG A 140 -15.11 -18.57 8.17
C ARG A 140 -15.00 -19.76 9.12
N MET A 141 -14.20 -19.65 10.19
CA MET A 141 -14.09 -20.67 11.23
C MET A 141 -15.29 -20.72 12.18
N GLY A 142 -16.30 -19.86 11.99
CA GLY A 142 -17.47 -19.75 12.86
C GLY A 142 -17.20 -19.02 14.16
N HIS A 143 -16.08 -18.31 14.27
CA HIS A 143 -15.78 -17.48 15.43
C HIS A 143 -16.51 -16.14 15.36
N THR A 144 -16.69 -15.50 16.51
CA THR A 144 -17.14 -14.11 16.55
C THR A 144 -16.10 -13.21 15.88
N PHE A 145 -16.58 -12.33 14.99
CA PHE A 145 -15.76 -11.38 14.26
C PHE A 145 -16.15 -9.94 14.63
N LEU A 146 -15.23 -9.01 14.40
CA LEU A 146 -15.42 -7.60 14.67
C LEU A 146 -15.96 -6.84 13.45
N PRO A 147 -16.55 -5.64 13.65
CA PRO A 147 -16.93 -4.75 12.56
C PRO A 147 -15.77 -4.45 11.60
N PRO A 148 -16.05 -4.31 10.29
CA PRO A 148 -15.03 -3.99 9.29
C PRO A 148 -14.44 -2.60 9.50
N GLY A 149 -13.24 -2.41 8.96
CA GLY A 149 -12.46 -1.19 8.94
C GLY A 149 -11.72 -0.87 10.25
N ARG A 150 -11.77 -1.74 11.25
CA ARG A 150 -11.06 -1.49 12.51
C ARG A 150 -9.56 -1.26 12.25
N VAL A 151 -8.98 -0.30 12.95
CA VAL A 151 -7.52 -0.06 12.97
C VAL A 151 -6.99 -0.65 14.27
N ASP A 152 -6.28 -1.77 14.18
CA ASP A 152 -5.65 -2.38 15.34
C ASP A 152 -4.25 -1.84 15.61
N SER A 153 -3.78 -2.04 16.85
CA SER A 153 -2.41 -1.69 17.24
C SER A 153 -1.39 -2.54 16.45
N HIS A 154 -0.18 -2.01 16.31
CA HIS A 154 0.90 -2.70 15.59
C HIS A 154 1.16 -4.11 16.14
N ALA A 155 1.25 -4.27 17.47
CA ALA A 155 1.44 -5.58 18.10
C ALA A 155 0.32 -6.58 17.75
N ARG A 156 -0.93 -6.12 17.73
CA ARG A 156 -2.08 -6.96 17.37
C ARG A 156 -2.06 -7.35 15.89
N ARG A 157 -1.67 -6.42 15.01
CA ARG A 157 -1.48 -6.69 13.57
C ARG A 157 -0.41 -7.74 13.29
N HIS A 158 0.71 -7.69 14.00
CA HIS A 158 1.75 -8.73 13.91
C HIS A 158 1.24 -10.09 14.38
N ALA A 159 0.47 -10.14 15.47
CA ALA A 159 -0.16 -11.39 15.92
C ALA A 159 -1.14 -11.96 14.87
N LYS A 160 -1.99 -11.12 14.29
CA LYS A 160 -2.89 -11.50 13.19
C LYS A 160 -2.12 -12.03 11.98
N LEU A 161 -1.05 -11.36 11.59
CA LEU A 161 -0.18 -11.76 10.49
C LEU A 161 0.44 -13.14 10.75
N GLY A 162 0.88 -13.40 11.99
CA GLY A 162 1.36 -14.71 12.40
C GLY A 162 0.31 -15.81 12.25
N VAL A 163 -0.94 -15.55 12.66
CA VAL A 163 -2.05 -16.49 12.49
C VAL A 163 -2.35 -16.76 11.00
N LEU A 164 -2.43 -15.71 10.19
CA LEU A 164 -2.66 -15.84 8.75
C LEU A 164 -1.54 -16.61 8.04
N THR A 165 -0.28 -16.38 8.44
CA THR A 165 0.88 -17.10 7.90
C THR A 165 0.84 -18.57 8.29
N ALA A 166 0.58 -18.87 9.57
CA ALA A 166 0.46 -20.24 10.05
C ALA A 166 -0.69 -20.99 9.37
N TRP A 167 -1.83 -20.33 9.16
CA TRP A 167 -2.96 -20.89 8.42
C TRP A 167 -2.65 -21.11 6.94
N ASN A 168 -2.01 -20.16 6.26
CA ASN A 168 -1.59 -20.32 4.86
C ASN A 168 -0.65 -21.52 4.70
N ASP A 169 0.23 -21.75 5.66
CA ASP A 169 1.27 -22.78 5.61
C ASP A 169 0.79 -24.15 6.11
N ASP A 170 -0.45 -24.25 6.64
CA ASP A 170 -1.05 -25.53 7.00
C ASP A 170 -1.23 -26.39 5.73
N ARG A 171 -0.81 -27.66 5.81
CA ARG A 171 -0.87 -28.62 4.69
C ARG A 171 -2.28 -28.91 4.19
N ARG A 172 -3.30 -28.60 4.99
CA ARG A 172 -4.72 -28.78 4.64
C ARG A 172 -5.28 -27.58 3.90
N THR A 173 -4.67 -26.40 4.05
CA THR A 173 -5.06 -25.20 3.32
C THR A 173 -4.78 -25.39 1.85
N ARG A 174 -5.72 -24.97 1.02
CA ARG A 174 -5.63 -25.02 -0.43
C ARG A 174 -5.78 -23.64 -1.04
N ARG A 175 -5.48 -23.53 -2.33
CA ARG A 175 -5.58 -22.25 -3.05
C ARG A 175 -6.99 -21.68 -3.00
N GLU A 176 -7.98 -22.55 -3.22
CA GLU A 176 -9.40 -22.20 -3.15
C GLU A 176 -9.78 -21.65 -1.78
N ASP A 177 -9.19 -22.15 -0.69
CA ASP A 177 -9.43 -21.67 0.66
C ASP A 177 -8.92 -20.25 0.85
N VAL A 178 -7.77 -19.92 0.28
CA VAL A 178 -7.18 -18.58 0.33
C VAL A 178 -8.00 -17.59 -0.47
N LEU A 179 -8.44 -17.97 -1.68
CA LEU A 179 -9.30 -17.13 -2.50
C LEU A 179 -10.67 -16.90 -1.84
N ASP A 180 -11.22 -17.92 -1.18
CA ASP A 180 -12.48 -17.87 -0.43
C ASP A 180 -12.42 -16.91 0.78
N VAL A 181 -11.28 -16.84 1.47
CA VAL A 181 -11.03 -15.87 2.56
C VAL A 181 -10.82 -14.45 2.00
N LEU A 182 -10.12 -14.31 0.88
CA LEU A 182 -9.96 -13.03 0.18
C LEU A 182 -11.31 -12.45 -0.25
N ASP A 183 -12.16 -13.26 -0.88
CA ASP A 183 -13.49 -12.84 -1.36
C ASP A 183 -14.39 -12.41 -0.18
N ARG A 184 -14.29 -13.08 0.98
CA ARG A 184 -14.93 -12.64 2.22
C ARG A 184 -14.37 -11.31 2.71
N ALA A 185 -13.05 -11.14 2.76
CA ALA A 185 -12.44 -9.88 3.19
C ALA A 185 -12.84 -8.70 2.29
N VAL A 186 -12.90 -8.91 0.96
CA VAL A 186 -13.44 -7.93 0.01
C VAL A 186 -14.90 -7.62 0.35
N SER A 187 -15.74 -8.64 0.54
CA SER A 187 -17.15 -8.45 0.91
C SER A 187 -17.32 -7.64 2.21
N ARG A 188 -16.46 -7.87 3.21
CA ARG A 188 -16.47 -7.13 4.48
C ARG A 188 -16.17 -5.65 4.30
N THR A 189 -15.23 -5.30 3.41
CA THR A 189 -14.94 -3.89 3.10
C THR A 189 -16.10 -3.19 2.40
N LEU A 190 -16.82 -3.88 1.51
CA LEU A 190 -18.05 -3.38 0.87
C LEU A 190 -19.15 -3.12 1.90
N VAL A 191 -19.44 -4.09 2.78
CA VAL A 191 -20.44 -3.94 3.85
C VAL A 191 -20.05 -2.83 4.81
N GLY A 192 -18.76 -2.68 5.11
CA GLY A 192 -18.24 -1.61 5.95
C GLY A 192 -18.41 -0.20 5.35
N ALA A 193 -18.40 -0.09 4.02
CA ALA A 193 -18.57 1.17 3.31
C ALA A 193 -20.04 1.62 3.20
N CYS A 194 -21.00 0.76 3.52
CA CYS A 194 -22.44 1.06 3.51
C CYS A 194 -23.01 1.47 4.88
N ARG A 195 -22.17 1.57 5.92
CA ARG A 195 -22.56 1.99 7.28
C ARG A 195 -22.33 3.48 7.48
#